data_AF-A0A9E1HYN0-F1
#
_entry.id   AF-A0A9E1HYN0-F1
#
_cell.length_a   1.000
_cell.length_b   1.000
_cell.length_c   1.000
_cell.angle_alpha   90.00
_cell.angle_beta   90.00
_cell.angle_gamma   90.00
#
_symmetry.space_group_name_H-M   'P 1'
#
loop_
_entity.id
_entity.type
_entity.pdbx_description
1 polymer ?
#
loop_
_entity_poly.entity_id
_entity_poly.type
_entity_poly.pdbx_seq_one_letter_code
_entity_poly.pdbx_strand_id
1 'polypeptide(L)' 'MTKKRRRCVHLHVMVTPEEQALIRKRMTEAGISNMGAYMRKMALNGYVLHVDLSDIRELV' A
#
# COMPACT_ATOMS: atom_id res chain seq x y z
N MET A 1 8.90 -33.29 4.74
CA MET A 1 9.71 -32.05 4.81
C MET A 1 8.84 -30.87 4.37
N THR A 2 8.39 -30.01 5.27
CA THR A 2 7.58 -28.83 4.93
C THR A 2 8.44 -27.74 4.30
N LYS A 3 8.22 -27.45 3.00
CA LYS A 3 8.93 -26.40 2.27
C LYS A 3 8.66 -25.05 2.94
N LYS A 4 9.70 -24.41 3.47
CA LYS A 4 9.59 -23.08 4.10
C LYS A 4 9.12 -22.08 3.04
N ARG A 5 8.09 -21.29 3.37
CA ARG A 5 7.59 -20.23 2.49
C ARG A 5 8.67 -19.17 2.32
N ARG A 6 8.93 -18.73 1.08
CA ARG A 6 9.87 -17.62 0.77
C ARG A 6 9.45 -16.31 1.45
N ARG A 7 8.17 -16.13 1.71
CA ARG A 7 7.58 -14.97 2.41
C ARG A 7 6.92 -15.48 3.68
N CYS A 8 7.71 -15.58 4.76
CA CYS A 8 7.29 -16.18 6.03
C CYS A 8 6.90 -15.17 7.11
N VAL A 9 7.21 -13.88 6.93
CA VAL A 9 6.83 -12.81 7.86
C VAL A 9 5.42 -12.33 7.55
N HIS A 10 4.57 -12.24 8.58
CA HIS A 10 3.23 -11.70 8.47
C HIS A 10 3.23 -10.21 8.83
N LEU A 11 2.56 -9.40 8.01
CA LEU A 11 2.27 -8.00 8.30
C LEU A 11 0.79 -7.91 8.65
N HIS A 12 0.48 -7.54 9.89
CA HIS A 12 -0.89 -7.37 10.37
C HIS A 12 -1.24 -5.88 10.38
N VAL A 13 -2.27 -5.51 9.63
CA VAL A 13 -2.74 -4.11 9.50
C VAL A 13 -4.24 -4.11 9.71
N MET A 14 -4.71 -3.31 10.66
CA MET A 14 -6.14 -3.09 10.88
C MET A 14 -6.59 -1.92 10.02
N VAL A 15 -7.75 -2.07 9.38
CA VAL A 15 -8.35 -1.06 8.50
C VAL A 15 -9.85 -1.00 8.75
N THR A 16 -10.47 0.14 8.47
CA THR A 16 -11.94 0.25 8.47
C THR A 16 -12.54 -0.46 7.25
N PRO A 17 -13.86 -0.74 7.23
CA PRO A 17 -14.54 -1.28 6.06
C PRO A 17 -14.40 -0.41 4.81
N GLU A 18 -14.43 0.91 4.97
CA GLU A 18 -14.31 1.89 3.90
C GLU A 18 -12.91 1.86 3.28
N GLU A 19 -11.87 1.84 4.13
CA GLU A 19 -10.48 1.70 3.71
C GLU A 19 -10.27 0.38 2.97
N GLN A 20 -10.84 -0.72 3.47
CA GLN A 20 -10.77 -2.01 2.80
C GLN A 20 -11.42 -1.97 1.40
N ALA A 21 -12.60 -1.34 1.27
CA ALA A 21 -13.27 -1.20 -0.01
C ALA A 21 -12.44 -0.36 -0.99
N LEU A 22 -11.84 0.73 -0.51
CA LEU A 22 -10.96 1.58 -1.31
C LEU A 22 -9.71 0.82 -1.78
N ILE A 23 -9.06 0.06 -0.89
CA ILE A 23 -7.92 -0.80 -1.24
C ILE A 23 -8.30 -1.76 -2.36
N ARG A 24 -9.46 -2.44 -2.24
CA ARG A 24 -9.95 -3.36 -3.29
C ARG A 24 -10.21 -2.67 -4.62
N LYS A 25 -10.78 -1.45 -4.59
CA LYS A 25 -10.98 -0.66 -5.81
C LYS A 25 -9.64 -0.34 -6.48
N ARG A 26 -8.66 0.15 -5.72
CA ARG A 26 -7.31 0.46 -6.20
C ARG A 26 -6.57 -0.78 -6.71
N MET A 27 -6.81 -1.93 -6.09
CA MET A 27 -6.30 -3.23 -6.57
C MET A 27 -6.83 -3.55 -7.96
N THR A 28 -8.14 -3.39 -8.20
CA THR A 28 -8.76 -3.58 -9.51
C THR A 28 -8.20 -2.61 -10.54
N GLU A 29 -8.08 -1.33 -10.20
CA GLU A 29 -7.47 -0.30 -11.08
C GLU A 29 -6.03 -0.65 -11.45
N ALA A 30 -5.26 -1.20 -10.51
CA ALA A 30 -3.89 -1.63 -10.73
C ALA A 30 -3.76 -3.00 -11.44
N GLY A 31 -4.87 -3.69 -11.69
CA GLY A 31 -4.90 -5.05 -12.27
C GLY A 31 -4.31 -6.13 -11.34
N ILE A 32 -4.31 -5.91 -10.03
CA ILE A 32 -3.71 -6.83 -9.05
C ILE A 32 -4.81 -7.52 -8.23
N SER A 33 -4.97 -8.83 -8.41
CA SER A 33 -5.96 -9.62 -7.66
C SER A 33 -5.47 -10.09 -6.28
N ASN A 34 -4.15 -10.22 -6.09
CA ASN A 34 -3.58 -10.72 -4.84
C ASN A 34 -3.26 -9.58 -3.87
N MET A 35 -3.96 -9.53 -2.72
CA MET A 35 -3.77 -8.53 -1.67
C MET A 35 -2.31 -8.43 -1.22
N GLY A 36 -1.65 -9.56 -0.96
CA GLY A 36 -0.26 -9.58 -0.54
C GLY A 36 0.72 -9.10 -1.61
N ALA A 37 0.38 -9.23 -2.90
CA ALA A 37 1.16 -8.66 -3.99
C ALA A 37 0.94 -7.15 -4.11
N TYR A 38 -0.31 -6.70 -3.98
CA TYR A 38 -0.67 -5.29 -3.98
C TYR A 38 0.03 -4.54 -2.83
N MET A 39 -0.10 -5.05 -1.61
CA MET A 39 0.52 -4.46 -0.41
C MET A 39 2.05 -4.41 -0.53
N ARG A 40 2.69 -5.46 -1.05
CA ARG A 40 4.15 -5.44 -1.28
C ARG A 40 4.55 -4.45 -2.36
N LYS A 41 3.78 -4.31 -3.45
CA LYS A 41 4.07 -3.33 -4.51
C LYS A 41 3.96 -1.90 -3.94
N MET A 42 2.93 -1.62 -3.16
CA MET A 42 2.73 -0.31 -2.54
C MET A 42 3.77 -0.01 -1.46
N ALA A 43 4.11 -0.98 -0.61
CA ALA A 43 5.08 -0.78 0.48
C ALA A 43 6.55 -0.72 -0.01
N LEU A 44 6.90 -1.40 -1.10
CA LEU A 44 8.27 -1.41 -1.63
C LEU A 44 8.52 -0.32 -2.68
N ASN A 45 7.52 -0.04 -3.53
CA ASN A 45 7.68 0.83 -4.70
C ASN A 45 6.74 2.04 -4.68
N GLY A 46 5.89 2.19 -3.66
CA GLY A 46 5.10 3.39 -3.50
C GLY A 46 6.01 4.58 -3.21
N TYR A 47 5.76 5.71 -3.86
CA TYR A 47 6.43 6.95 -3.52
C TYR A 47 5.81 7.51 -2.23
N VAL A 48 6.63 7.75 -1.21
CA VAL A 48 6.22 8.56 -0.05
C VAL A 48 6.52 10.01 -0.39
N LEU A 49 5.50 10.75 -0.81
CA LEU A 49 5.65 12.17 -1.09
C LEU A 49 5.58 12.94 0.23
N HIS A 50 6.74 13.33 0.76
CA HIS A 50 6.80 14.31 1.85
C HIS A 50 6.78 15.70 1.22
N VAL A 51 5.58 16.26 1.05
CA VAL A 51 5.45 17.63 0.55
C VAL A 51 5.64 18.57 1.74
N ASP A 52 6.83 19.14 1.88
CA ASP A 52 7.02 20.32 2.72
C ASP A 52 6.47 21.53 1.96
N LEU A 53 5.33 22.04 2.41
CA LEU A 53 4.60 23.15 1.79
C LEU A 53 5.09 24.52 2.29
N SER A 54 6.23 24.57 2.99
CA SER A 54 6.79 25.81 3.54
C SER A 54 6.98 26.89 2.46
N ASP A 55 7.39 26.51 1.26
CA ASP A 55 7.65 27.45 0.15
C ASP A 55 6.37 27.93 -0.57
N ILE A 56 5.23 27.28 -0.34
CA ILE A 56 3.96 27.65 -1.02
C ILE A 56 3.26 28.83 -0.33
N ARG A 57 3.68 29.23 0.89
CA ARG A 57 3.09 30.39 1.59
C ARG A 57 3.58 31.75 1.13
N GLU A 58 4.57 31.85 0.24
CA GLU A 58 5.04 33.16 -0.26
C GLU A 58 4.28 33.68 -1.49
N LEU A 59 3.31 32.94 -2.02
CA LEU A 59 2.60 33.30 -3.26
C LEU A 59 1.08 33.53 -3.12
N VAL A 60 0.59 33.94 -1.94
CA VAL A 60 -0.73 34.59 -1.81
C VAL A 60 -0.66 35.81 -0.91
#